data_AF-A0A7J6DA13-F1
#
_entry.id   AF-A0A7J6DA13-F1
#
_cell.length_a   1.000
_cell.length_b   1.000
_cell.length_c   1.000
_cell.angle_alpha   90.00
_cell.angle_beta   90.00
_cell.angle_gamma   90.00
#
_symmetry.space_group_name_H-M   'P 1'
#
loop_
_entity.id
_entity.type
_entity.pdbx_description
1 polymer ?
#
loop_
_entity_poly.entity_id
_entity_poly.type
_entity_poly.pdbx_seq_one_letter_code
_entity_poly.pdbx_strand_id
1 'polypeptide(L)'
;MEPASLENLCVLYHSANYIVVNKHWDVRIDSKMWYEKQTVQSQLKHRFPELADPGTYYGFRFCHQLDFSTSGALCVALNKAAAGQAYRCFKDRLVTKAYLALVRGTVAEEKMTLDFAIGKNTTEGKTHMMCTEGTEGCENPKPCQTELTVLEYGEYDRDPVTKVLLQPLTGRTHQLRVHCSAIGHPIVGDYTYSLRTDNAPYRMMLHAYFLHIPLENDPIHVTAPDPIVPTLDSKWAPQRCVNVLEDLLKNILTKPQTEIQEEPEPVHRRSSPVESDEQQAQCQQWLCEWNLD
;
A
#
# COMPACT_ATOMS: atom_id res chain seq x y z
N MET A 1 13.44 -11.27 14.13
CA MET A 1 12.95 -11.67 12.80
C MET A 1 14.11 -11.66 11.82
N GLU A 2 14.03 -12.49 10.78
CA GLU A 2 15.06 -12.55 9.74
C GLU A 2 14.89 -11.40 8.73
N PRO A 3 16.01 -10.84 8.21
CA PRO A 3 15.94 -9.87 7.12
C PRO A 3 15.50 -10.55 5.81
N ALA A 4 15.16 -9.74 4.82
CA ALA A 4 14.84 -10.25 3.50
C ALA A 4 16.06 -10.94 2.86
N SER A 5 15.78 -12.03 2.14
CA SER A 5 16.76 -12.76 1.34
C SER A 5 16.21 -13.02 -0.06
N LEU A 6 17.06 -13.43 -0.99
CA LEU A 6 16.63 -13.78 -2.35
C LEU A 6 15.67 -14.97 -2.38
N GLU A 7 15.79 -15.87 -1.41
CA GLU A 7 15.00 -17.10 -1.29
C GLU A 7 13.66 -16.85 -0.56
N ASN A 8 13.58 -15.79 0.26
CA ASN A 8 12.44 -15.47 1.11
C ASN A 8 11.33 -14.74 0.33
N LEU A 9 10.65 -15.47 -0.57
CA LEU A 9 9.44 -15.01 -1.24
C LEU A 9 8.20 -15.76 -0.73
N CYS A 10 7.29 -15.04 -0.09
CA CYS A 10 6.01 -15.59 0.35
C CYS A 10 4.92 -15.28 -0.70
N VAL A 11 4.32 -16.32 -1.28
CA VAL A 11 3.22 -16.20 -2.25
C VAL A 11 1.89 -16.34 -1.51
N LEU A 12 1.02 -15.35 -1.66
CA LEU A 12 -0.33 -15.33 -1.08
C LEU A 12 -1.38 -15.84 -2.08
N TYR A 13 -1.16 -15.62 -3.37
CA TYR A 13 -2.07 -16.02 -4.44
C TYR A 13 -1.29 -16.25 -5.73
N HIS A 14 -1.72 -17.22 -6.53
CA HIS A 14 -1.16 -17.48 -7.85
C HIS A 14 -2.22 -18.08 -8.78
N SER A 15 -2.46 -17.42 -9.91
CA SER A 15 -3.32 -17.87 -11.00
C SER A 15 -2.56 -17.83 -12.33
N ALA A 16 -3.23 -18.16 -13.44
CA ALA A 16 -2.65 -18.00 -14.77
C ALA A 16 -2.36 -16.53 -15.14
N ASN A 17 -3.03 -15.58 -14.50
CA ASN A 17 -2.96 -14.16 -14.84
C ASN A 17 -2.23 -13.32 -13.80
N TYR A 18 -2.20 -13.75 -12.54
CA TYR A 18 -1.69 -12.94 -11.44
C TYR A 18 -0.90 -13.75 -10.42
N ILE A 19 0.07 -13.10 -9.80
CA ILE A 19 0.71 -13.57 -8.57
C ILE A 19 0.64 -12.44 -7.54
N VAL A 20 0.22 -12.76 -6.31
CA VAL A 20 0.26 -11.82 -5.19
C VAL A 20 1.23 -12.35 -4.17
N VAL A 21 2.18 -11.50 -3.78
CA VAL A 21 3.22 -11.84 -2.81
C VAL A 21 3.02 -11.06 -1.53
N ASN A 22 3.42 -11.65 -0.41
CA ASN A 22 3.60 -10.93 0.85
C ASN A 22 4.99 -10.29 0.81
N LYS A 23 5.07 -9.06 0.31
CA LYS A 23 6.31 -8.30 0.22
C LYS A 23 6.91 -8.16 1.62
N HIS A 24 8.19 -8.47 1.75
CA HIS A 24 8.91 -8.24 3.00
C HIS A 24 9.07 -6.73 3.28
N TRP A 25 9.26 -6.38 4.55
CA TRP A 25 9.68 -5.02 4.93
C TRP A 25 11.12 -4.76 4.49
N ASP A 26 11.46 -3.50 4.27
CA ASP A 26 12.78 -3.03 3.79
C ASP A 26 13.28 -3.76 2.53
N VAL A 27 12.38 -3.94 1.56
CA VAL A 27 12.69 -4.52 0.24
C VAL A 27 12.08 -3.64 -0.83
N ARG A 28 12.90 -3.24 -1.83
CA ARG A 28 12.39 -2.55 -3.01
C ARG A 28 11.60 -3.50 -3.90
N ILE A 29 10.63 -2.96 -4.61
CA ILE A 29 9.86 -3.74 -5.60
C ILE A 29 10.79 -4.14 -6.75
N ASP A 30 11.47 -3.17 -7.34
CA ASP A 30 12.40 -3.32 -8.44
C ASP A 30 13.62 -2.40 -8.23
N SER A 31 14.63 -2.57 -9.07
CA SER A 31 15.77 -1.66 -9.14
C SER A 31 16.42 -1.72 -10.51
N LYS A 32 16.91 -0.57 -10.98
CA LYS A 32 17.78 -0.45 -12.15
C LYS A 32 19.24 -0.71 -11.81
N MET A 33 19.59 -0.72 -10.52
CA MET A 33 20.97 -0.81 -10.05
C MET A 33 21.41 -2.28 -10.03
N TRP A 34 22.36 -2.63 -10.89
CA TRP A 34 22.84 -4.01 -11.06
C TRP A 34 23.37 -4.68 -9.77
N TYR A 35 23.78 -3.88 -8.78
CA TYR A 35 24.25 -4.36 -7.48
C TYR A 35 23.14 -4.55 -6.44
N GLU A 36 21.94 -4.03 -6.69
CA GLU A 36 20.80 -4.17 -5.80
C GLU A 36 20.08 -5.50 -6.08
N LYS A 37 20.58 -6.56 -5.43
CA LYS A 37 20.13 -7.93 -5.67
C LYS A 37 18.94 -8.37 -4.80
N GLN A 38 18.51 -7.52 -3.88
CA GLN A 38 17.44 -7.83 -2.92
C GLN A 38 16.20 -6.98 -3.22
N THR A 39 15.51 -7.36 -4.28
CA THR A 39 14.24 -6.76 -4.71
C THR A 39 13.17 -7.84 -4.87
N VAL A 40 11.89 -7.47 -4.82
CA VAL A 40 10.79 -8.40 -5.13
C VAL A 40 10.94 -8.97 -6.53
N GLN A 41 11.34 -8.12 -7.48
CA GLN A 41 11.69 -8.52 -8.85
C GLN A 41 12.75 -9.63 -8.87
N SER A 42 13.84 -9.49 -8.09
CA SER A 42 14.90 -10.49 -8.02
C SER A 42 14.41 -11.79 -7.39
N GLN A 43 13.62 -11.70 -6.32
CA GLN A 43 13.01 -12.85 -5.65
C GLN A 43 12.06 -13.61 -6.60
N LEU A 44 11.19 -12.90 -7.33
CA LEU A 44 10.30 -13.48 -8.34
C LEU A 44 11.09 -14.16 -9.45
N LYS A 45 12.12 -13.49 -10.01
CA LYS A 45 12.96 -14.06 -11.06
C LYS A 45 13.71 -15.31 -10.59
N HIS A 46 14.17 -15.33 -9.34
CA HIS A 46 14.85 -16.47 -8.75
C HIS A 46 13.90 -17.66 -8.56
N ARG A 47 12.70 -17.41 -8.03
CA ARG A 47 11.74 -18.47 -7.67
C ARG A 47 10.88 -18.97 -8.83
N PHE A 48 10.59 -18.09 -9.78
CA PHE A 48 9.70 -18.29 -10.94
C PHE A 48 10.31 -17.66 -12.22
N PRO A 49 11.48 -18.14 -12.68
CA PRO A 49 12.12 -17.61 -13.87
C PRO A 49 11.23 -17.70 -15.13
N GLU A 50 10.32 -18.68 -15.18
CA GLU A 50 9.36 -18.90 -16.25
C GLU A 50 8.26 -17.83 -16.33
N LEU A 51 8.00 -17.12 -15.23
CA LEU A 51 7.00 -16.04 -15.18
C LEU A 51 7.58 -14.69 -15.62
N ALA A 52 8.89 -14.60 -15.83
CA ALA A 52 9.52 -13.37 -16.27
C ALA A 52 9.15 -13.06 -17.74
N ASP A 53 8.66 -11.86 -17.99
CA ASP A 53 8.31 -11.34 -19.30
C ASP A 53 9.51 -10.59 -19.93
N PRO A 54 10.20 -11.18 -20.92
CA PRO A 54 11.37 -10.56 -21.55
C PRO A 54 11.02 -9.29 -22.35
N GLY A 55 9.74 -9.07 -22.66
CA GLY A 55 9.25 -7.86 -23.30
C GLY A 55 9.07 -6.68 -22.33
N THR A 56 9.42 -6.85 -21.06
CA THR A 56 9.42 -5.78 -20.05
C THR A 56 10.80 -5.50 -19.56
N TYR A 57 11.06 -4.24 -19.21
CA TYR A 57 12.34 -3.83 -18.67
C TYR A 57 12.67 -4.56 -17.36
N TYR A 58 11.70 -4.68 -16.44
CA TYR A 58 11.91 -5.34 -15.14
C TYR A 58 11.60 -6.84 -15.13
N GLY A 59 11.13 -7.42 -16.24
CA GLY A 59 10.69 -8.82 -16.27
C GLY A 59 9.30 -9.08 -15.67
N PHE A 60 8.69 -8.11 -14.98
CA PHE A 60 7.40 -8.30 -14.31
C PHE A 60 6.53 -7.03 -14.41
N ARG A 61 5.21 -7.21 -14.28
CA ARG A 61 4.20 -6.15 -14.41
C ARG A 61 3.55 -5.88 -13.05
N PHE A 62 4.20 -5.09 -12.22
CA PHE A 62 3.65 -4.69 -10.92
C PHE A 62 2.37 -3.88 -11.11
N CYS A 63 1.26 -4.33 -10.52
CA CYS A 63 -0.06 -3.71 -10.70
C CYS A 63 -0.23 -2.44 -9.86
N HIS A 64 0.52 -2.33 -8.77
CA HIS A 64 0.57 -1.17 -7.89
C HIS A 64 1.91 -1.15 -7.15
N GLN A 65 2.11 -0.13 -6.31
CA GLN A 65 3.32 0.04 -5.50
C GLN A 65 3.04 -0.16 -4.01
N LEU A 66 4.11 -0.38 -3.27
CA LEU A 66 4.24 -0.33 -1.82
C LEU A 66 5.59 0.33 -1.51
N ASP A 67 5.63 1.17 -0.47
CA ASP A 67 6.88 1.77 -0.01
C ASP A 67 7.91 0.69 0.34
N PHE A 68 9.20 1.04 0.22
CA PHE A 68 10.33 0.17 0.59
C PHE A 68 10.13 -0.51 1.96
N SER A 69 9.83 0.28 3.00
CA SER A 69 9.68 -0.22 4.38
C SER A 69 8.32 -0.85 4.67
N THR A 70 7.33 -0.71 3.78
CA THR A 70 6.00 -1.32 3.96
C THR A 70 6.03 -2.77 3.53
N SER A 71 5.55 -3.69 4.37
CA SER A 71 5.36 -5.10 3.97
C SER A 71 3.94 -5.37 3.48
N GLY A 72 3.66 -6.56 2.96
CA GLY A 72 2.28 -7.04 2.72
C GLY A 72 1.96 -7.29 1.25
N ALA A 73 0.67 -7.43 0.96
CA ALA A 73 0.16 -7.84 -0.34
C ALA A 73 0.59 -6.92 -1.48
N LEU A 74 1.30 -7.48 -2.46
CA LEU A 74 1.72 -6.82 -3.69
C LEU A 74 1.34 -7.68 -4.91
N CYS A 75 0.46 -7.15 -5.76
CA CYS A 75 -0.03 -7.86 -6.94
C CYS A 75 0.84 -7.61 -8.17
N VAL A 76 1.14 -8.68 -8.91
CA VAL A 76 1.89 -8.68 -10.16
C VAL A 76 1.07 -9.40 -11.22
N ALA A 77 0.91 -8.77 -12.38
CA ALA A 77 0.29 -9.38 -13.54
C ALA A 77 1.32 -10.20 -14.34
N LEU A 78 0.91 -11.38 -14.78
CA LEU A 78 1.76 -12.34 -15.49
C LEU A 78 1.69 -12.18 -17.02
N ASN A 79 0.79 -11.33 -17.51
CA ASN A 79 0.68 -11.01 -18.93
C ASN A 79 0.13 -9.60 -19.15
N LYS A 80 0.24 -9.08 -20.39
CA LYS A 80 -0.17 -7.72 -20.76
C LYS A 80 -1.68 -7.48 -20.56
N ALA A 81 -2.52 -8.46 -20.88
CA ALA A 81 -3.97 -8.34 -20.74
C ALA A 81 -4.38 -8.23 -19.27
N ALA A 82 -3.79 -9.06 -18.40
CA ALA A 82 -3.99 -9.02 -16.96
C ALA A 82 -3.53 -7.68 -16.35
N ALA A 83 -2.39 -7.16 -16.81
CA ALA A 83 -1.90 -5.84 -16.37
C ALA A 83 -2.88 -4.71 -16.72
N GLY A 84 -3.44 -4.74 -17.95
CA GLY A 84 -4.45 -3.76 -18.39
C GLY A 84 -5.73 -3.81 -17.56
N GLN A 85 -6.22 -5.01 -17.23
CA GLN A 85 -7.41 -5.18 -16.39
C GLN A 85 -7.18 -4.63 -14.97
N ALA A 86 -6.08 -5.02 -14.32
CA ALA A 86 -5.74 -4.53 -12.99
C ALA A 86 -5.55 -3.00 -12.99
N TYR A 87 -4.88 -2.46 -14.01
CA TYR A 87 -4.71 -1.01 -14.17
C TYR A 87 -6.06 -0.27 -14.18
N ARG A 88 -7.07 -0.75 -14.91
CA ARG A 88 -8.41 -0.14 -14.93
C ARG A 88 -9.02 -0.14 -13.53
N CYS A 89 -8.96 -1.25 -12.80
CA CYS A 89 -9.46 -1.30 -11.43
C CYS A 89 -8.79 -0.27 -10.50
N PHE A 90 -7.47 -0.07 -10.60
CA PHE A 90 -6.75 0.95 -9.82
C PHE A 90 -7.10 2.37 -10.26
N LYS A 91 -7.17 2.62 -11.58
CA LYS A 91 -7.50 3.92 -12.16
C LYS A 91 -8.91 4.37 -11.75
N ASP A 92 -9.87 3.45 -11.82
CA ASP A 92 -11.28 3.69 -11.54
C ASP A 92 -11.61 3.57 -10.05
N ARG A 93 -10.58 3.45 -9.18
CA ARG A 93 -10.69 3.35 -7.71
C ARG A 93 -11.60 2.21 -7.22
N LEU A 94 -11.68 1.12 -7.98
CA LEU A 94 -12.47 -0.07 -7.65
C LEU A 94 -11.74 -1.01 -6.67
N VAL A 95 -10.42 -0.85 -6.52
CA VAL A 95 -9.60 -1.68 -5.64
C VAL A 95 -9.84 -1.32 -4.18
N THR A 96 -10.11 -2.32 -3.35
CA THR A 96 -10.19 -2.17 -1.90
C THR A 96 -8.88 -2.59 -1.26
N LYS A 97 -8.33 -1.74 -0.38
CA LYS A 97 -7.09 -2.00 0.34
C LYS A 97 -7.31 -1.73 1.82
N ALA A 98 -6.74 -2.56 2.69
CA ALA A 98 -6.65 -2.27 4.11
C ALA A 98 -5.27 -2.61 4.64
N TYR A 99 -4.79 -1.81 5.58
CA TYR A 99 -3.45 -1.90 6.14
C TYR A 99 -3.55 -2.01 7.65
N LEU A 100 -2.69 -2.84 8.25
CA LEU A 100 -2.47 -2.84 9.68
C LEU A 100 -1.29 -1.93 9.99
N ALA A 101 -1.42 -1.15 11.06
CA ALA A 101 -0.30 -0.39 11.60
C ALA A 101 -0.29 -0.36 13.13
N LEU A 102 0.91 -0.23 13.71
CA LEU A 102 1.08 0.30 15.06
C LEU A 102 1.44 1.78 14.94
N VAL A 103 0.70 2.64 15.63
CA VAL A 103 0.97 4.08 15.71
C VAL A 103 1.35 4.47 17.13
N ARG A 104 2.24 5.46 17.26
CA ARG A 104 2.68 5.99 18.55
C ARG A 104 1.55 6.69 19.30
N GLY A 105 1.49 6.51 20.61
CA GLY A 105 0.48 7.10 21.48
C GLY A 105 -0.87 6.37 21.48
N THR A 106 -1.82 6.93 22.22
CA THR A 106 -3.19 6.43 22.34
C THR A 106 -4.11 7.26 21.45
N VAL A 107 -4.63 6.66 20.37
CA VAL A 107 -5.62 7.33 19.51
C VAL A 107 -6.95 7.38 20.25
N ALA A 108 -7.43 8.59 20.55
CA ALA A 108 -8.61 8.79 21.39
C ALA A 108 -9.91 8.33 20.71
N GLU A 109 -10.07 8.65 19.42
CA GLU A 109 -11.26 8.30 18.65
C GLU A 109 -11.11 6.90 18.04
N GLU A 110 -12.09 6.02 18.27
CA GLU A 110 -12.03 4.63 17.77
C GLU A 110 -12.18 4.54 16.25
N LYS A 111 -12.77 5.56 15.61
CA LYS A 111 -12.89 5.69 14.15
C LYS A 111 -12.68 7.14 13.73
N MET A 112 -11.93 7.35 12.65
CA MET A 112 -11.63 8.68 12.14
C MET A 112 -11.46 8.67 10.62
N THR A 113 -12.04 9.66 9.96
CA THR A 113 -11.74 9.99 8.55
C THR A 113 -10.63 11.02 8.52
N LEU A 114 -9.55 10.72 7.79
CA LEU A 114 -8.40 11.60 7.60
C LEU A 114 -8.42 12.12 6.16
N ASP A 115 -8.74 13.39 5.95
CA ASP A 115 -9.04 14.00 4.65
C ASP A 115 -8.10 15.16 4.26
N PHE A 116 -6.98 15.32 4.97
CA PHE A 116 -5.95 16.32 4.62
C PHE A 116 -5.38 16.06 3.23
N ALA A 117 -5.34 17.07 2.35
CA ALA A 117 -4.67 16.93 1.06
C ALA A 117 -3.15 16.78 1.25
N ILE A 118 -2.49 15.98 0.40
CA ILE A 118 -1.05 15.71 0.46
C ILE A 118 -0.33 16.28 -0.77
N GLY A 119 0.73 17.05 -0.52
CA GLY A 119 1.63 17.62 -1.52
C GLY A 119 3.09 17.24 -1.29
N LYS A 120 3.96 17.62 -2.24
CA LYS A 120 5.41 17.48 -2.09
C LYS A 120 5.92 18.51 -1.08
N ASN A 121 6.84 18.12 -0.21
CA ASN A 121 7.53 19.08 0.65
C ASN A 121 8.72 19.66 -0.12
N THR A 122 8.86 20.98 -0.18
CA THR A 122 9.98 21.67 -0.83
C THR A 122 10.92 22.37 0.14
N THR A 123 10.68 22.25 1.45
CA THR A 123 11.60 22.74 2.49
C THR A 123 12.94 22.01 2.40
N GLU A 124 14.03 22.77 2.50
CA GLU A 124 15.39 22.24 2.49
C GLU A 124 15.57 21.11 3.52
N GLY A 125 16.18 20.00 3.10
CA GLY A 125 16.37 18.82 3.93
C GLY A 125 15.15 17.88 4.05
N LYS A 126 13.97 18.30 3.59
CA LYS A 126 12.72 17.51 3.61
C LYS A 126 12.15 17.22 2.22
N THR A 127 12.88 17.53 1.15
CA THR A 127 12.42 17.41 -0.25
C THR A 127 12.05 16.01 -0.72
N HIS A 128 12.50 14.98 0.01
CA HIS A 128 12.14 13.57 -0.22
C HIS A 128 10.87 13.15 0.55
N MET A 129 10.27 14.06 1.34
CA MET A 129 9.06 13.83 2.12
C MET A 129 7.84 14.41 1.42
N MET A 130 6.70 13.81 1.71
CA MET A 130 5.39 14.39 1.44
C MET A 130 4.92 15.17 2.69
N CYS A 131 3.99 16.11 2.53
CA CYS A 131 3.42 16.86 3.66
C CYS A 131 1.95 17.19 3.40
N THR A 132 1.22 17.54 4.46
CA THR A 132 -0.17 17.95 4.38
C THR A 132 -0.28 19.39 3.92
N GLU A 133 -1.42 19.74 3.30
CA GLU A 133 -1.78 21.12 3.01
C GLU A 133 -1.64 22.02 4.24
N GLY A 134 -1.27 23.29 4.01
CA GLY A 134 -0.97 24.25 5.08
C GLY A 134 0.41 24.10 5.71
N THR A 135 1.14 23.01 5.47
CA THR A 135 2.56 22.91 5.87
C THR A 135 3.43 23.86 5.04
N GLU A 136 4.39 24.52 5.67
CA GLU A 136 5.40 25.32 4.95
C GLU A 136 6.13 24.45 3.90
N GLY A 137 6.24 24.97 2.67
CA GLY A 137 6.84 24.25 1.55
C GLY A 137 5.94 23.15 0.95
N CYS A 138 4.65 23.09 1.28
CA CYS A 138 3.74 22.13 0.64
C CYS A 138 3.34 22.60 -0.77
N GLU A 139 3.78 21.86 -1.79
CA GLU A 139 3.46 22.14 -3.19
C GLU A 139 2.51 21.10 -3.81
N ASN A 140 1.58 21.58 -4.63
CA ASN A 140 0.61 20.78 -5.38
C ASN A 140 -0.14 19.74 -4.51
N PRO A 141 -0.78 20.16 -3.40
CA PRO A 141 -1.54 19.24 -2.57
C PRO A 141 -2.69 18.64 -3.38
N LYS A 142 -2.84 17.33 -3.30
CA LYS A 142 -3.92 16.59 -3.96
C LYS A 142 -4.84 16.00 -2.89
N PRO A 143 -6.17 16.01 -3.12
CA PRO A 143 -7.12 15.37 -2.21
C PRO A 143 -6.74 13.92 -1.93
N CYS A 144 -6.77 13.56 -0.65
CA CYS A 144 -6.61 12.19 -0.22
C CYS A 144 -7.41 11.91 1.04
N GLN A 145 -7.89 10.67 1.13
CA GLN A 145 -8.75 10.23 2.21
C GLN A 145 -8.31 8.85 2.71
N THR A 146 -8.22 8.72 4.03
CA THR A 146 -7.91 7.48 4.73
C THR A 146 -8.90 7.29 5.87
N GLU A 147 -9.58 6.15 5.91
CA GLU A 147 -10.37 5.73 7.07
C GLU A 147 -9.47 5.00 8.05
N LEU A 148 -9.44 5.46 9.31
CA LEU A 148 -8.72 4.85 10.42
C LEU A 148 -9.74 4.23 11.38
N THR A 149 -9.50 2.98 11.78
CA THR A 149 -10.26 2.30 12.85
C THR A 149 -9.29 1.70 13.86
N VAL A 150 -9.48 2.00 15.14
CA VAL A 150 -8.70 1.43 16.24
C VAL A 150 -9.06 -0.04 16.43
N LEU A 151 -8.05 -0.91 16.48
CA LEU A 151 -8.22 -2.34 16.74
C LEU A 151 -7.92 -2.66 18.20
N GLU A 152 -6.75 -2.26 18.66
CA GLU A 152 -6.23 -2.60 19.99
C GLU A 152 -5.40 -1.44 20.55
N TYR A 153 -5.47 -1.25 21.87
CA TYR A 153 -4.54 -0.41 22.63
C TYR A 153 -3.51 -1.29 23.34
N GLY A 154 -2.30 -0.79 23.48
CA GLY A 154 -1.26 -1.49 24.23
C GLY A 154 0.05 -0.71 24.28
N GLU A 155 1.13 -1.46 24.44
CA GLU A 155 2.48 -0.91 24.52
C GLU A 155 3.42 -1.56 23.51
N TYR A 156 4.36 -0.79 23.00
CA TYR A 156 5.49 -1.29 22.22
C TYR A 156 6.79 -0.82 22.86
N ASP A 157 7.58 -1.77 23.38
CA ASP A 157 8.82 -1.48 24.12
C ASP A 157 8.62 -0.50 25.31
N ARG A 158 7.47 -0.63 25.99
CA ARG A 158 7.01 0.21 27.13
C ARG A 158 6.49 1.60 26.77
N ASP A 159 6.45 1.95 25.48
CA ASP A 159 5.78 3.17 25.03
C ASP A 159 4.32 2.87 24.65
N PRO A 160 3.36 3.76 24.97
CA PRO A 160 1.99 3.59 24.56
C PRO A 160 1.86 3.63 23.03
N VAL A 161 1.09 2.71 22.47
CA VAL A 161 0.80 2.60 21.04
C VAL A 161 -0.64 2.15 20.80
N THR A 162 -1.13 2.37 19.59
CA THR A 162 -2.43 1.90 19.14
C THR A 162 -2.26 1.08 17.87
N LYS A 163 -2.83 -0.13 17.84
CA LYS A 163 -2.96 -0.91 16.61
C LYS A 163 -4.20 -0.46 15.86
N VAL A 164 -4.04 -0.13 14.59
CA VAL A 164 -5.11 0.45 13.76
C VAL A 164 -5.24 -0.30 12.44
N LEU A 165 -6.46 -0.32 11.91
CA LEU A 165 -6.78 -0.64 10.53
C LEU A 165 -6.89 0.66 9.74
N LEU A 166 -6.17 0.76 8.64
CA LEU A 166 -6.16 1.92 7.75
C LEU A 166 -6.69 1.51 6.38
N GLN A 167 -7.75 2.14 5.91
CA GLN A 167 -8.31 1.95 4.58
C GLN A 167 -8.12 3.23 3.75
N PRO A 168 -7.09 3.29 2.89
CA PRO A 168 -6.90 4.42 1.98
C PRO A 168 -7.91 4.34 0.83
N LEU A 169 -8.76 5.36 0.72
CA LEU A 169 -9.72 5.53 -0.38
C LEU A 169 -9.08 6.19 -1.61
N THR A 170 -7.89 6.77 -1.43
CA THR A 170 -7.01 7.29 -2.48
C THR A 170 -5.66 6.60 -2.46
N GLY A 171 -4.74 6.97 -3.36
CA GLY A 171 -3.40 6.39 -3.45
C GLY A 171 -2.32 7.44 -3.65
N ARG A 172 -2.03 8.26 -2.64
CA ARG A 172 -0.91 9.22 -2.67
C ARG A 172 0.36 8.61 -2.08
N THR A 173 1.51 9.08 -2.54
CA THR A 173 2.82 8.68 -2.02
C THR A 173 2.86 8.90 -0.51
N HIS A 174 3.27 7.88 0.24
CA HIS A 174 3.35 7.89 1.70
C HIS A 174 2.04 8.27 2.44
N GLN A 175 0.88 8.18 1.79
CA GLN A 175 -0.39 8.72 2.31
C GLN A 175 -0.67 8.35 3.76
N LEU A 176 -0.63 7.05 4.07
CA LEU A 176 -0.92 6.53 5.41
C LEU A 176 0.04 7.07 6.47
N ARG A 177 1.32 7.14 6.11
CA ARG A 177 2.41 7.59 6.98
C ARG A 177 2.27 9.08 7.31
N VAL A 178 2.00 9.90 6.29
CA VAL A 178 1.75 11.34 6.43
C VAL A 178 0.50 11.60 7.27
N HIS A 179 -0.63 10.93 6.95
CA HIS A 179 -1.88 11.13 7.70
C HIS A 179 -1.74 10.76 9.18
N CYS A 180 -1.14 9.60 9.48
CA CYS A 180 -0.91 9.18 10.86
C CYS A 180 0.02 10.17 11.59
N SER A 181 1.09 10.65 10.93
CA SER A 181 1.94 11.68 11.50
C SER A 181 1.23 13.02 11.71
N ALA A 182 0.33 13.41 10.81
CA ALA A 182 -0.39 14.69 10.86
C ALA A 182 -1.36 14.77 12.05
N ILE A 183 -1.95 13.63 12.44
CA ILE A 183 -2.79 13.54 13.65
C ILE A 183 -1.98 13.33 14.94
N GLY A 184 -0.65 13.44 14.89
CA GLY A 184 0.23 13.28 16.06
C GLY A 184 0.52 11.83 16.45
N HIS A 185 0.15 10.86 15.62
CA HIS A 185 0.32 9.43 15.87
C HIS A 185 1.16 8.78 14.76
N PRO A 186 2.46 9.13 14.62
CA PRO A 186 3.31 8.55 13.58
C PRO A 186 3.40 7.03 13.73
N ILE A 187 3.58 6.33 12.59
CA ILE A 187 3.72 4.87 12.57
C ILE A 187 5.01 4.48 13.30
N VAL A 188 4.93 3.46 14.15
CA VAL A 188 6.06 2.92 14.89
C VAL A 188 7.15 2.46 13.93
N GLY A 189 8.37 2.95 14.12
CA GLY A 189 9.53 2.66 13.27
C GLY A 189 9.55 3.41 11.93
N ASP A 190 8.67 4.40 11.73
CA ASP A 190 8.77 5.27 10.56
C ASP A 190 9.86 6.33 10.76
N TYR A 191 11.07 6.02 10.29
CA TYR A 191 12.22 6.90 10.41
C TYR A 191 12.03 8.28 9.75
N THR A 192 11.27 8.35 8.66
CA THR A 192 11.10 9.58 7.87
C THR A 192 10.14 10.53 8.58
N TYR A 193 8.94 10.06 8.92
CA TYR A 193 7.86 10.90 9.44
C TYR A 193 7.92 11.11 10.96
N SER A 194 8.70 10.29 11.68
CA SER A 194 9.08 10.58 13.07
C SER A 194 10.20 11.61 13.19
N LEU A 195 10.64 12.24 12.09
CA LEU A 195 11.80 13.14 12.08
C LEU A 195 13.07 12.50 12.66
N ARG A 196 13.33 11.23 12.29
CA ARG A 196 14.49 10.43 12.70
C ARG A 196 14.54 10.07 14.19
N THR A 197 13.44 10.24 14.92
CA THR A 197 13.37 9.92 16.35
C THR A 197 13.00 8.46 16.61
N ASP A 198 12.23 7.83 15.72
CA ASP A 198 11.76 6.46 15.89
C ASP A 198 12.60 5.47 15.08
N ASN A 199 13.78 5.14 15.60
CA ASN A 199 14.77 4.26 14.96
C ASN A 199 15.06 2.95 15.74
N ALA A 200 14.45 2.78 16.91
CA ALA A 200 14.64 1.61 17.77
C ALA A 200 13.87 0.35 17.33
N PRO A 201 12.66 0.44 16.74
CA PRO A 201 11.97 -0.72 16.18
C PRO A 201 12.78 -1.33 15.01
N TYR A 202 12.75 -2.66 14.85
CA TYR A 202 13.53 -3.34 13.79
C TYR A 202 12.98 -3.12 12.38
N ARG A 203 11.79 -2.52 12.25
CA ARG A 203 11.09 -2.20 10.99
C ARG A 203 10.03 -1.14 11.21
N MET A 204 9.51 -0.58 10.12
CA MET A 204 8.26 0.18 10.13
C MET A 204 7.05 -0.76 10.29
N MET A 205 6.19 -0.45 11.25
CA MET A 205 4.97 -1.19 11.56
C MET A 205 3.80 -0.78 10.68
N LEU A 206 3.98 -0.90 9.36
CA LEU A 206 2.93 -0.76 8.35
C LEU A 206 2.90 -2.00 7.46
N HIS A 207 1.71 -2.59 7.32
CA HIS A 207 1.52 -3.83 6.59
C HIS A 207 0.27 -3.76 5.71
N ALA A 208 0.44 -3.96 4.39
CA ALA A 208 -0.64 -4.13 3.43
C ALA A 208 -1.32 -5.48 3.68
N TYR A 209 -2.30 -5.45 4.58
CA TYR A 209 -2.93 -6.64 5.12
C TYR A 209 -3.95 -7.24 4.16
N PHE A 210 -4.73 -6.38 3.49
CA PHE A 210 -5.86 -6.79 2.67
C PHE A 210 -5.81 -6.14 1.29
N LEU A 211 -6.04 -6.94 0.26
CA LEU A 211 -6.16 -6.47 -1.12
C LEU A 211 -7.30 -7.21 -1.83
N HIS A 212 -8.24 -6.43 -2.37
CA HIS A 212 -9.31 -6.92 -3.24
C HIS A 212 -9.30 -6.16 -4.56
N ILE A 213 -9.08 -6.88 -5.66
CA ILE A 213 -9.15 -6.37 -7.03
C ILE A 213 -10.35 -7.05 -7.71
N PRO A 214 -11.46 -6.33 -7.96
CA PRO A 214 -12.72 -6.91 -8.44
C PRO A 214 -12.67 -7.16 -9.97
N LEU A 215 -11.81 -8.09 -10.38
CA LEU A 215 -11.69 -8.51 -11.78
C LEU A 215 -12.88 -9.42 -12.14
N GLU A 216 -13.46 -9.24 -13.33
CA GLU A 216 -14.70 -9.92 -13.74
C GLU A 216 -14.63 -11.46 -13.67
N ASN A 217 -13.51 -12.04 -14.13
CA ASN A 217 -13.36 -13.50 -14.27
C ASN A 217 -12.34 -14.12 -13.31
N ASP A 218 -11.56 -13.31 -12.59
CA ASP A 218 -10.48 -13.77 -11.70
C ASP A 218 -10.32 -12.78 -10.53
N PRO A 219 -11.37 -12.56 -9.70
CA PRO A 219 -11.30 -11.58 -8.63
C PRO A 219 -10.19 -11.96 -7.65
N ILE A 220 -9.26 -11.03 -7.42
CA ILE A 220 -8.18 -11.25 -6.47
C ILE A 220 -8.68 -10.81 -5.12
N HIS A 221 -8.70 -11.73 -4.17
CA HIS A 221 -9.09 -11.48 -2.79
C HIS A 221 -8.07 -12.13 -1.87
N VAL A 222 -7.20 -11.32 -1.28
CA VAL A 222 -6.09 -11.81 -0.47
C VAL A 222 -6.01 -11.09 0.87
N THR A 223 -5.73 -11.88 1.89
CA THR A 223 -5.39 -11.43 3.24
C THR A 223 -4.00 -11.97 3.56
N ALA A 224 -3.06 -11.06 3.79
CA ALA A 224 -1.73 -11.41 4.28
C ALA A 224 -1.80 -11.75 5.79
N PRO A 225 -0.94 -12.63 6.32
CA PRO A 225 -0.88 -12.89 7.75
C PRO A 225 -0.56 -11.62 8.55
N ASP A 226 -1.24 -11.39 9.67
CA ASP A 226 -0.95 -10.27 10.56
C ASP A 226 0.45 -10.40 11.19
N PRO A 227 1.41 -9.50 10.87
CA PRO A 227 2.74 -9.55 11.44
C PRO A 227 2.84 -8.87 12.82
N ILE A 228 1.78 -8.17 13.26
CA ILE A 228 1.75 -7.35 14.47
C ILE A 228 1.02 -8.13 15.57
N VAL A 229 1.62 -9.25 15.97
CA VAL A 229 1.10 -10.13 17.03
C VAL A 229 2.20 -10.46 18.04
N PRO A 230 1.87 -10.63 19.34
CA PRO A 230 2.88 -10.86 20.38
C PRO A 230 3.75 -12.10 20.18
N THR A 231 3.22 -13.10 19.46
CA THR A 231 3.93 -14.34 19.12
C THR A 231 5.03 -14.14 18.09
N LEU A 232 4.95 -13.11 17.24
CA LEU A 232 5.96 -12.78 16.24
C LEU A 232 6.89 -11.65 16.73
N ASP A 233 6.35 -10.76 17.55
CA ASP A 233 7.09 -9.64 18.13
C ASP A 233 6.73 -9.45 19.60
N SER A 234 7.62 -9.93 20.48
CA SER A 234 7.43 -9.85 21.94
C SER A 234 7.45 -8.41 22.48
N LYS A 235 7.87 -7.41 21.69
CA LYS A 235 7.82 -6.01 22.12
C LYS A 235 6.41 -5.46 22.08
N TRP A 236 5.52 -6.03 21.26
CA TRP A 236 4.10 -5.67 21.21
C TRP A 236 3.33 -6.36 22.34
N ALA A 237 2.77 -5.56 23.23
CA ALA A 237 1.97 -6.00 24.37
C ALA A 237 0.55 -5.41 24.27
N PRO A 238 -0.42 -6.11 23.63
CA PRO A 238 -1.81 -5.67 23.59
C PRO A 238 -2.42 -5.72 24.99
N GLN A 239 -3.17 -4.69 25.35
CA GLN A 239 -3.79 -4.53 26.67
C GLN A 239 -5.32 -4.48 26.59
N ARG A 240 -5.87 -3.85 25.54
CA ARG A 240 -7.32 -3.72 25.34
C ARG A 240 -7.66 -3.87 23.87
N CYS A 241 -8.52 -4.83 23.55
CA CYS A 241 -9.14 -4.95 22.24
C CYS A 241 -10.39 -4.05 22.15
N VAL A 242 -10.58 -3.40 21.01
CA VAL A 242 -11.68 -2.45 20.73
C VAL A 242 -12.54 -2.97 19.59
N ASN A 243 -11.92 -3.32 18.46
CA ASN A 243 -12.62 -3.87 17.30
C ASN A 243 -11.96 -5.18 16.85
N VAL A 244 -12.79 -6.14 16.43
CA VAL A 244 -12.36 -7.43 15.89
C VAL A 244 -12.07 -7.28 14.40
N LEU A 245 -10.86 -7.66 13.99
CA LEU A 245 -10.36 -7.45 12.63
C LEU A 245 -11.17 -8.19 11.57
N GLU A 246 -11.59 -9.42 11.86
CA GLU A 246 -12.39 -10.25 10.95
C GLU A 246 -13.75 -9.62 10.63
N ASP A 247 -14.39 -9.00 11.63
CA ASP A 247 -15.69 -8.38 11.45
C ASP A 247 -15.58 -7.07 10.67
N LEU A 248 -14.52 -6.30 10.88
CA LEU A 248 -14.23 -5.12 10.06
C LEU A 248 -13.99 -5.48 8.60
N LEU A 249 -13.22 -6.55 8.32
CA LEU A 249 -12.99 -7.02 6.95
C LEU A 249 -14.29 -7.46 6.25
N LYS A 250 -15.17 -8.19 6.94
CA LYS A 250 -16.49 -8.56 6.40
C LYS A 250 -17.26 -7.30 6.02
N ASN A 251 -17.28 -6.29 6.90
CA ASN A 251 -17.96 -5.02 6.62
C ASN A 251 -17.38 -4.28 5.41
N ILE A 252 -16.06 -4.27 5.25
CA ILE A 252 -15.37 -3.68 4.09
C ILE A 252 -15.80 -4.35 2.79
N LEU A 253 -15.94 -5.69 2.80
CA LEU A 253 -16.36 -6.47 1.62
C LEU A 253 -17.85 -6.33 1.28
N THR A 254 -18.70 -6.14 2.28
CA THR A 254 -20.15 -6.03 2.09
C THR A 254 -20.61 -4.61 1.75
N LYS A 255 -19.77 -3.59 1.97
CA LYS A 255 -20.11 -2.21 1.64
C LYS A 255 -20.22 -2.06 0.11
N PRO A 256 -21.37 -1.64 -0.43
CA PRO A 256 -21.48 -1.36 -1.85
C PRO A 256 -20.55 -0.20 -2.23
N GLN A 257 -19.84 -0.32 -3.35
CA GLN A 257 -18.86 0.67 -3.83
C GLN A 257 -19.47 2.05 -4.17
N THR A 258 -20.78 2.23 -4.00
CA THR A 258 -21.55 3.44 -4.35
C THR A 258 -21.49 4.57 -3.31
N GLU A 259 -20.85 4.38 -2.14
CA GLU A 259 -20.75 5.44 -1.11
C GLU A 259 -19.46 6.29 -1.19
N ILE A 260 -18.59 6.05 -2.18
CA ILE A 260 -17.46 6.93 -2.46
C ILE A 260 -17.97 8.14 -3.26
N GLN A 261 -18.28 9.21 -2.51
CA GLN A 261 -18.63 10.58 -2.92
C GLN A 261 -18.73 10.85 -4.44
N GLU A 262 -19.94 11.22 -4.87
CA GLU A 262 -20.24 11.82 -6.17
C GLU A 262 -19.33 13.04 -6.44
N GLU A 263 -18.36 12.91 -7.35
CA GLU A 263 -17.90 14.05 -8.14
C GLU A 263 -18.96 14.35 -9.23
N PRO A 264 -19.17 15.61 -9.62
CA PRO A 264 -20.25 15.99 -10.55
C PRO A 264 -20.10 15.24 -11.89
N GLU A 265 -21.21 14.69 -12.37
CA GLU A 265 -21.29 13.77 -13.51
C GLU A 265 -20.46 14.20 -14.74
N PRO A 266 -19.64 13.31 -15.32
CA PRO A 266 -19.28 13.45 -16.72
C PRO A 266 -20.46 12.99 -17.58
N VAL A 267 -20.95 13.93 -18.38
CA VAL A 267 -22.00 13.78 -19.38
C VAL A 267 -21.75 12.54 -20.28
N HIS A 268 -22.79 11.70 -20.37
CA HIS A 268 -23.00 10.58 -21.30
C HIS A 268 -22.22 9.27 -21.08
N ARG A 269 -22.85 8.32 -20.38
CA ARG A 269 -22.60 6.87 -20.56
C ARG A 269 -23.17 6.40 -21.90
N ARG A 270 -22.29 5.95 -22.81
CA ARG A 270 -22.63 5.03 -23.90
C ARG A 270 -21.82 3.75 -23.73
N SER A 271 -22.45 2.65 -24.13
CA SER A 271 -21.97 1.26 -24.16
C SER A 271 -20.49 1.09 -24.52
N SER A 272 -19.86 0.11 -23.87
CA SER A 272 -18.47 -0.31 -24.01
C SER A 272 -17.96 -0.35 -25.46
N PRO A 273 -16.95 0.45 -25.83
CA PRO A 273 -16.23 0.27 -27.08
C PRO A 273 -15.00 -0.62 -26.87
N VAL A 274 -14.64 -1.32 -27.93
CA VAL A 274 -13.31 -1.93 -28.14
C VAL A 274 -12.25 -0.85 -27.88
N GLU A 275 -11.21 -1.19 -27.11
CA GLU A 275 -10.11 -0.27 -26.76
C GLU A 275 -9.60 0.49 -27.99
N SER A 276 -9.60 1.82 -27.92
CA SER A 276 -9.05 2.65 -29.00
C SER A 276 -7.52 2.68 -28.95
N ASP A 277 -6.88 2.89 -30.09
CA ASP A 277 -5.42 3.03 -30.20
C ASP A 277 -4.86 4.13 -29.28
N GLU A 278 -5.68 5.13 -28.96
CA GLU A 278 -5.37 6.24 -28.06
C GLU A 278 -5.31 5.80 -26.58
N GLN A 279 -6.17 4.85 -26.17
CA GLN A 279 -6.15 4.25 -24.84
C GLN A 279 -4.93 3.31 -24.68
N GLN A 280 -4.56 2.60 -25.75
CA GLN A 280 -3.33 1.80 -25.77
C GLN A 280 -2.07 2.68 -25.73
N ALA A 281 -2.08 3.82 -26.43
CA ALA A 281 -1.00 4.80 -26.39
C ALA A 281 -0.84 5.45 -25.01
N GLN A 282 -1.93 5.79 -24.32
CA GLN A 282 -1.86 6.30 -22.94
C GLN A 282 -1.34 5.25 -21.95
N CYS A 283 -1.73 3.97 -22.11
CA CYS A 283 -1.17 2.88 -21.31
C CYS A 283 0.33 2.70 -21.56
N GLN A 284 0.79 2.83 -22.82
CA GLN A 284 2.21 2.75 -23.15
C GLN A 284 2.99 3.97 -22.68
N GLN A 285 2.45 5.18 -22.84
CA GLN A 285 3.08 6.42 -22.37
C GLN A 285 3.29 6.37 -20.86
N TRP A 286 2.32 5.86 -20.11
CA TRP A 286 2.45 5.71 -18.67
C TRP A 286 3.46 4.61 -18.29
N LEU A 287 3.48 3.46 -18.97
CA LEU A 287 4.53 2.44 -18.80
C LEU A 287 5.95 2.99 -19.12
N CYS A 288 6.05 3.97 -20.01
CA CYS A 288 7.30 4.66 -20.33
C CYS A 288 7.68 5.71 -19.28
N GLU A 289 6.72 6.51 -18.79
CA GLU A 289 6.91 7.44 -17.66
C GLU A 289 7.31 6.68 -16.39
N TRP A 290 6.88 5.42 -16.22
CA TRP A 290 7.31 4.51 -15.15
C TRP A 290 8.76 4.02 -15.24
N ASN A 291 9.42 4.16 -16.39
CA ASN A 291 10.84 3.81 -16.53
C ASN A 291 11.77 4.99 -16.20
N LEU A 292 11.24 6.16 -15.85
CA LEU A 292 12.01 7.35 -15.54
C LEU A 292 11.61 7.92 -14.18
N ASP A 293 12.01 7.22 -13.12
CA ASP A 293 12.63 7.79 -11.90
C ASP A 293 13.40 6.66 -11.20
#